data_AF-A0A9P8BPL9-F1
#
_entry.id   AF-A0A9P8BPL9-F1
#
_cell.length_a   1.000
_cell.length_b   1.000
_cell.length_c   1.000
_cell.angle_alpha   90.00
_cell.angle_beta   90.00
_cell.angle_gamma   90.00
#
_symmetry.space_group_name_H-M   'P 1'
#
loop_
_entity.id
_entity.type
_entity.pdbx_description
1 polymer ?
#
loop_
_entity_poly.entity_id
_entity_poly.type
_entity_poly.pdbx_seq_one_letter_code
_entity_poly.pdbx_strand_id
1 'polypeptide(L)'
;MEHRKVGILGGGQLGRMVQEAASRLNISLTILDEPADSPAKQVNAFQSHLQGSFKDPVKIRELAQQVDVITVEIEHVDTAVLKELEASGKSIHPTPATITLIQDKYLQKQHLAKYQIPLADSLDCPNQEAIEKAGQEFGYPFMLKAKTMAYDGKGNYVVKSQDDLKDARSKLAPGVPLYAERWAKFDRELAVMVVRSVTGEVRSYPVVETVHKNSICHLVFAPAQVGRGLTGTSDETFSTSILERARKVAENAITSLSGAGVFGVEMFLMQDGQIVLNEIAPRPHNSGHYTIEACHTSQYENHLRAILGLPLGSTAMKVQASGMLNILGAGDKTYEACELAYGIPGTTTHLYGKKECKAGRKMGHITVVGDSMQEVHDRLLPMVMAMDPKDESPFNLDPMVSIVMGSDSDLKVMEDAAKILTKLGVPFELSLVSAHRTPERMYHFGRMADKRGIKVIIAGAGGAAHLPGMVAALTPLPVIGVPVRGSTLDGVDSLHSIVQMPRGVPVATVAINNSTNAALLAVRMLGSFIPSYLDRMEKYQLQMEKEVQTKITTLDQVGWQKYEYIKH
;
A
#
# COMPACT_ATOMS: atom_id res chain seq x y z
N MET A 1 15.38 13.74 31.57
CA MET A 1 15.24 12.96 30.32
C MET A 1 16.32 13.31 29.30
N GLU A 2 17.06 14.41 29.49
CA GLU A 2 18.24 14.76 28.70
C GLU A 2 19.34 13.69 28.82
N HIS A 3 20.00 13.41 27.69
CA HIS A 3 21.23 12.61 27.53
C HIS A 3 21.13 11.07 27.44
N ARG A 4 19.94 10.47 27.24
CA ARG A 4 19.92 9.02 26.93
C ARG A 4 20.57 8.72 25.57
N LYS A 5 21.58 7.85 25.59
CA LYS A 5 22.36 7.41 24.43
C LYS A 5 21.79 6.10 23.90
N VAL A 6 21.65 5.99 22.58
CA VAL A 6 21.13 4.78 21.93
C VAL A 6 22.23 4.13 21.09
N GLY A 7 22.46 2.85 21.30
CA GLY A 7 23.32 2.04 20.44
C GLY A 7 22.50 1.38 19.32
N ILE A 8 23.00 1.39 18.09
CA ILE A 8 22.39 0.67 16.97
C ILE A 8 23.34 -0.39 16.46
N LEU A 9 22.84 -1.62 16.38
CA LEU A 9 23.52 -2.75 15.75
C LEU A 9 23.21 -2.77 14.24
N GLY A 10 24.20 -2.40 13.44
CA GLY A 10 24.07 -2.15 11.99
C GLY A 10 24.11 -0.66 11.65
N GLY A 11 24.73 -0.32 10.52
CA GLY A 11 24.90 1.06 10.04
C GLY A 11 24.48 1.30 8.60
N GLY A 12 23.56 0.51 8.08
CA GLY A 12 22.93 0.67 6.78
C GLY A 12 21.92 1.82 6.70
N GLN A 13 21.04 1.76 5.69
CA GLN A 13 20.12 2.85 5.40
C GLN A 13 19.03 3.07 6.45
N LEU A 14 18.64 2.03 7.19
CA LEU A 14 17.62 2.20 8.22
C LEU A 14 18.23 2.93 9.42
N GLY A 15 19.46 2.54 9.81
CA GLY A 15 20.23 3.24 10.82
C GLY A 15 20.45 4.71 10.46
N ARG A 16 20.69 5.00 9.17
CA ARG A 16 20.78 6.37 8.63
C ARG A 16 19.52 7.19 8.90
N MET A 17 18.34 6.68 8.53
CA MET A 17 17.09 7.41 8.73
C MET A 17 16.71 7.51 10.22
N VAL A 18 17.14 6.56 11.08
CA VAL A 18 17.06 6.72 12.54
C VAL A 18 17.97 7.86 13.02
N GLN A 19 19.20 7.97 12.51
CA GLN A 19 20.14 9.05 12.84
C GLN A 19 19.61 10.43 12.42
N GLU A 20 18.99 10.54 11.26
CA GLU A 20 18.35 11.78 10.78
C GLU A 20 17.21 12.22 11.72
N ALA A 21 16.35 11.27 12.14
CA ALA A 21 15.29 11.55 13.12
C ALA A 21 15.84 11.91 14.51
N ALA A 22 16.90 11.22 14.96
CA ALA A 22 17.53 11.46 16.25
C ALA A 22 18.18 12.85 16.33
N SER A 23 18.80 13.32 15.24
CA SER A 23 19.40 14.64 15.15
C SER A 23 18.40 15.76 15.48
N ARG A 24 17.19 15.70 14.91
CA ARG A 24 16.13 16.67 15.21
C ARG A 24 15.65 16.62 16.66
N LEU A 25 15.71 15.46 17.30
CA LEU A 25 15.32 15.26 18.70
C LEU A 25 16.47 15.49 19.70
N ASN A 26 17.66 15.86 19.22
CA ASN A 26 18.87 15.95 20.03
C ASN A 26 19.18 14.66 20.82
N ILE A 27 18.96 13.50 20.18
CA ILE A 27 19.27 12.19 20.74
C ILE A 27 20.61 11.72 20.16
N SER A 28 21.53 11.32 21.05
CA SER A 28 22.84 10.81 20.65
C SER A 28 22.76 9.32 20.31
N LEU A 29 23.21 8.94 19.11
CA LEU A 29 23.30 7.54 18.70
C LEU A 29 24.75 7.09 18.47
N THR A 30 25.06 5.87 18.90
CA THR A 30 26.34 5.20 18.60
C THR A 30 26.07 4.01 17.69
N ILE A 31 26.62 4.06 16.47
CA ILE A 31 26.46 3.00 15.48
C ILE A 31 27.60 1.98 15.63
N LEU A 32 27.27 0.69 15.70
CA LEU A 32 28.22 -0.42 15.58
C LEU A 32 28.07 -1.07 14.20
N ASP A 33 29.10 -0.91 13.37
CA ASP A 33 29.15 -1.51 12.02
C ASP A 33 30.59 -1.65 11.54
N GLU A 34 30.86 -2.58 10.61
CA GLU A 34 32.22 -2.87 10.12
C GLU A 34 32.80 -1.72 9.28
N PRO A 35 32.08 -1.16 8.28
CA PRO A 35 32.59 -0.05 7.51
C PRO A 35 32.67 1.21 8.38
N ALA A 36 33.78 1.94 8.27
CA ALA A 36 33.94 3.23 8.94
C ALA A 36 32.98 4.30 8.39
N ASP A 37 32.55 4.12 7.15
CA ASP A 37 31.75 5.05 6.35
C ASP A 37 30.38 4.46 5.97
N SER A 38 29.82 3.60 6.81
CA SER A 38 28.50 3.04 6.56
C SER A 38 27.43 4.14 6.53
N PRO A 39 26.32 3.97 5.76
CA PRO A 39 25.30 5.00 5.57
C PRO A 39 24.87 5.75 6.84
N ALA A 40 24.71 5.07 7.97
CA ALA A 40 24.32 5.69 9.23
C ALA A 40 25.41 6.59 9.82
N LYS A 41 26.68 6.15 9.76
CA LYS A 41 27.83 6.91 10.28
C LYS A 41 28.10 8.18 9.48
N GLN A 42 27.70 8.22 8.21
CA GLN A 42 27.88 9.39 7.34
C GLN A 42 27.06 10.61 7.79
N VAL A 43 25.89 10.41 8.44
CA VAL A 43 25.00 11.51 8.85
C VAL A 43 25.59 12.29 10.03
N ASN A 44 26.31 11.62 10.92
CA ASN A 44 26.97 12.26 12.06
C ASN A 44 28.45 11.84 12.17
N ALA A 45 29.23 12.25 11.17
CA ALA A 45 30.66 11.92 11.09
C ALA A 45 31.52 12.49 12.24
N PHE A 46 31.00 13.46 13.00
CA PHE A 46 31.73 14.09 14.12
C PHE A 46 31.63 13.30 15.43
N GLN A 47 30.62 12.43 15.58
CA GLN A 47 30.49 11.60 16.76
C GLN A 47 31.30 10.32 16.61
N SER A 48 31.97 9.89 17.68
CA SER A 48 32.66 8.60 17.70
C SER A 48 31.64 7.46 17.59
N HIS A 49 31.80 6.64 16.54
CA HIS A 49 31.05 5.41 16.32
C HIS A 49 31.97 4.19 16.51
N LEU A 50 31.40 3.02 16.76
CA LEU A 50 32.17 1.80 16.93
C LEU A 50 32.38 1.09 15.61
N GLN A 51 33.65 0.77 15.33
CA GLN A 51 34.03 -0.04 14.19
C GLN A 51 34.15 -1.51 14.64
N GLY A 52 33.41 -2.38 13.95
CA GLY A 52 33.43 -3.81 14.22
C GLY A 52 32.12 -4.48 13.82
N SER A 53 32.13 -5.80 13.79
CA SER A 53 30.94 -6.56 13.42
C SER A 53 29.87 -6.44 14.51
N PHE A 54 28.63 -6.13 14.12
CA PHE A 54 27.46 -6.22 15.01
C PHE A 54 27.06 -7.68 15.33
N LYS A 55 27.88 -8.65 14.90
CA LYS A 55 27.82 -10.06 15.27
C LYS A 55 28.92 -10.46 16.25
N ASP A 56 29.88 -9.57 16.53
CA ASP A 56 30.99 -9.85 17.45
C ASP A 56 30.54 -9.56 18.90
N PRO A 57 30.48 -10.57 19.78
CA PRO A 57 30.09 -10.39 21.18
C PRO A 57 30.96 -9.39 21.95
N VAL A 58 32.25 -9.26 21.60
CA VAL A 58 33.16 -8.30 22.25
C VAL A 58 32.74 -6.88 21.91
N LYS A 59 32.47 -6.62 20.62
CA LYS A 59 32.05 -5.30 20.14
C LYS A 59 30.65 -4.92 20.60
N ILE A 60 29.73 -5.89 20.72
CA ILE A 60 28.40 -5.65 21.28
C ILE A 60 28.51 -5.24 22.77
N ARG A 61 29.39 -5.89 23.55
CA ARG A 61 29.65 -5.48 24.95
C ARG A 61 30.30 -4.11 25.05
N GLU A 62 31.23 -3.79 24.15
CA GLU A 62 31.85 -2.45 24.06
C GLU A 62 30.78 -1.37 23.81
N LEU A 63 29.86 -1.60 22.87
CA LEU A 63 28.72 -0.71 22.63
C LEU A 63 27.85 -0.55 23.87
N ALA A 64 27.51 -1.67 24.52
CA ALA A 64 26.63 -1.68 25.69
C ALA A 64 27.16 -0.85 26.86
N GLN A 65 28.48 -0.70 26.98
CA GLN A 65 29.11 0.13 28.01
C GLN A 65 28.93 1.65 27.75
N GLN A 66 28.69 2.05 26.50
CA GLN A 66 28.66 3.46 26.09
C GLN A 66 27.25 4.05 25.96
N VAL A 67 26.21 3.20 25.99
CA VAL A 67 24.83 3.56 25.67
C VAL A 67 23.85 3.06 26.72
N ASP A 68 22.69 3.71 26.82
CA ASP A 68 21.64 3.36 27.78
C ASP A 68 20.68 2.31 27.21
N VAL A 69 20.37 2.42 25.90
CA VAL A 69 19.44 1.55 25.17
C VAL A 69 20.13 0.99 23.93
N ILE A 70 19.92 -0.28 23.61
CA ILE A 70 20.38 -0.89 22.35
C ILE A 70 19.16 -1.23 21.49
N THR A 71 19.25 -0.90 20.20
CA THR A 71 18.31 -1.35 19.16
C THR A 71 19.05 -1.97 17.98
N VAL A 72 18.30 -2.57 17.07
CA VAL A 72 18.82 -3.28 15.90
C VAL A 72 18.31 -2.67 14.61
N GLU A 73 19.19 -2.50 13.64
CA GLU A 73 18.81 -2.22 12.25
C GLU A 73 18.56 -3.50 11.46
N ILE A 74 19.16 -4.62 11.86
CA ILE A 74 19.07 -5.89 11.14
C ILE A 74 18.80 -7.01 12.13
N GLU A 75 17.99 -7.99 11.71
CA GLU A 75 17.61 -9.10 12.56
C GLU A 75 18.78 -10.06 12.82
N HIS A 76 19.78 -10.12 11.93
CA HIS A 76 20.88 -11.08 11.98
C HIS A 76 22.02 -10.67 12.93
N VAL A 77 21.68 -10.43 14.20
CA VAL A 77 22.60 -10.14 15.31
C VAL A 77 22.80 -11.37 16.21
N ASP A 78 23.87 -11.38 17.01
CA ASP A 78 24.07 -12.40 18.04
C ASP A 78 23.10 -12.18 19.20
N THR A 79 22.09 -13.05 19.32
CA THR A 79 21.08 -12.92 20.38
C THR A 79 21.53 -13.49 21.72
N ALA A 80 22.59 -14.30 21.78
CA ALA A 80 23.09 -14.87 23.04
C ALA A 80 23.72 -13.78 23.92
N VAL A 81 24.59 -12.96 23.34
CA VAL A 81 25.18 -11.82 24.07
C VAL A 81 24.14 -10.76 24.42
N LEU A 82 23.11 -10.57 23.59
CA LEU A 82 22.02 -9.64 23.91
C LEU A 82 21.18 -10.13 25.09
N LYS A 83 20.93 -11.45 25.21
CA LYS A 83 20.26 -12.03 26.38
C LYS A 83 21.08 -11.87 27.66
N GLU A 84 22.40 -12.07 27.59
CA GLU A 84 23.32 -11.83 28.70
C GLU A 84 23.25 -10.35 29.15
N LEU A 85 23.33 -9.42 28.20
CA LEU A 85 23.26 -7.98 28.48
C LEU A 85 21.90 -7.57 29.07
N GLU A 86 20.80 -8.07 28.53
CA GLU A 86 19.44 -7.84 29.07
C GLU A 86 19.34 -8.36 30.51
N ALA A 87 19.84 -9.57 30.79
CA ALA A 87 19.85 -10.14 32.14
C ALA A 87 20.70 -9.33 33.13
N SER A 88 21.70 -8.59 32.66
CA SER A 88 22.50 -7.64 33.45
C SER A 88 21.87 -6.25 33.59
N GLY A 89 20.66 -6.04 33.06
CA GLY A 89 19.89 -4.81 33.20
C GLY A 89 20.03 -3.81 32.04
N LYS A 90 20.70 -4.18 30.93
CA LYS A 90 20.73 -3.34 29.73
C LYS A 90 19.36 -3.30 29.06
N SER A 91 18.86 -2.11 28.73
CA SER A 91 17.63 -1.95 27.94
C SER A 91 17.91 -2.30 26.48
N ILE A 92 17.22 -3.31 25.94
CA ILE A 92 17.38 -3.79 24.57
C ILE A 92 16.01 -3.92 23.91
N HIS A 93 15.83 -3.27 22.76
CA HIS A 93 14.54 -3.17 22.09
C HIS A 93 14.66 -3.36 20.56
N PRO A 94 13.85 -4.25 19.95
CA PRO A 94 12.99 -5.25 20.58
C PRO A 94 13.76 -6.20 21.49
N THR A 95 13.07 -6.96 22.34
CA THR A 95 13.76 -7.85 23.29
C THR A 95 14.58 -8.89 22.52
N PRO A 96 15.71 -9.36 23.07
CA PRO A 96 16.49 -10.46 22.50
C PRO A 96 15.64 -11.71 22.24
N ALA A 97 14.64 -11.99 23.08
CA ALA A 97 13.68 -13.08 22.88
C ALA A 97 12.85 -12.90 21.60
N THR A 98 12.33 -11.69 21.35
CA THR A 98 11.60 -11.35 20.11
C THR A 98 12.51 -11.43 18.90
N ILE A 99 13.76 -10.97 18.99
CA ILE A 99 14.74 -11.08 17.89
C ILE A 99 15.01 -12.55 17.59
N THR A 100 15.30 -13.39 18.60
CA THR A 100 15.51 -14.84 18.41
C THR A 100 14.29 -15.49 17.74
N LEU A 101 13.08 -15.17 18.20
CA LEU A 101 11.84 -15.72 17.66
C LEU A 101 11.68 -15.40 16.16
N ILE A 102 12.00 -14.17 15.75
CA ILE A 102 11.78 -13.71 14.37
C ILE A 102 12.92 -14.11 13.42
N GLN A 103 14.12 -14.36 13.94
CA GLN A 103 15.22 -14.92 13.14
C GLN A 103 14.86 -16.28 12.52
N ASP A 104 13.99 -17.07 13.15
CA ASP A 104 13.42 -18.30 12.61
C ASP A 104 11.97 -18.07 12.15
N LYS A 105 11.78 -18.03 10.83
CA LYS A 105 10.49 -17.76 10.19
C LYS A 105 9.43 -18.82 10.51
N TYR A 106 9.83 -20.07 10.76
CA TYR A 106 8.87 -21.11 11.14
C TYR A 106 8.46 -20.97 12.61
N LEU A 107 9.41 -20.69 13.53
CA LEU A 107 9.08 -20.40 14.93
C LEU A 107 8.19 -19.16 15.06
N GLN A 108 8.45 -18.11 14.26
CA GLN A 108 7.57 -16.95 14.16
C GLN A 108 6.12 -17.37 13.83
N LYS A 109 5.92 -18.22 12.82
CA LYS A 109 4.58 -18.73 12.46
C LYS A 109 3.96 -19.55 13.57
N GLN A 110 4.72 -20.45 14.20
CA GLN A 110 4.23 -21.23 15.32
C GLN A 110 3.81 -20.37 16.52
N HIS A 111 4.54 -19.28 16.80
CA HIS A 111 4.14 -18.31 17.81
C HIS A 111 2.85 -17.62 17.43
N LEU A 112 2.77 -17.04 16.23
CA LEU A 112 1.60 -16.30 15.75
C LEU A 112 0.34 -17.17 15.69
N ALA A 113 0.47 -18.46 15.33
CA ALA A 113 -0.63 -19.41 15.34
C ALA A 113 -1.23 -19.63 16.74
N LYS A 114 -0.41 -19.63 17.81
CA LYS A 114 -0.89 -19.72 19.20
C LYS A 114 -1.74 -18.53 19.61
N TYR A 115 -1.53 -17.37 18.98
CA TYR A 115 -2.32 -16.16 19.18
C TYR A 115 -3.44 -15.99 18.15
N GLN A 116 -3.78 -17.06 17.40
CA GLN A 116 -4.87 -17.08 16.41
C GLN A 116 -4.72 -16.00 15.33
N ILE A 117 -3.48 -15.62 15.02
CA ILE A 117 -3.21 -14.72 13.90
C ILE A 117 -3.43 -15.50 12.60
N PRO A 118 -4.17 -14.97 11.61
CA PRO A 118 -4.37 -15.63 10.33
C PRO A 118 -3.05 -15.83 9.59
N LEU A 119 -2.73 -17.06 9.20
CA LEU A 119 -1.49 -17.44 8.54
C LEU A 119 -1.79 -18.42 7.40
N ALA A 120 -0.90 -18.48 6.41
CA ALA A 120 -0.89 -19.60 5.47
C ALA A 120 -0.44 -20.87 6.21
N ASP A 121 -1.09 -22.00 5.91
CA ASP A 121 -0.70 -23.30 6.45
C ASP A 121 0.79 -23.56 6.21
N SER A 122 1.47 -24.06 7.23
CA SER A 122 2.91 -24.33 7.17
C SER A 122 3.28 -25.63 7.86
N LEU A 123 4.27 -26.33 7.31
CA LEU A 123 4.78 -27.60 7.81
C LEU A 123 6.30 -27.54 7.96
N ASP A 124 6.82 -28.12 9.04
CA ASP A 124 8.27 -28.30 9.20
C ASP A 124 8.81 -29.31 8.18
N CYS A 125 9.95 -29.02 7.56
CA CYS A 125 10.56 -29.86 6.53
C CYS A 125 12.03 -30.20 6.85
N PRO A 126 12.31 -31.00 7.91
CA PRO A 126 13.68 -31.33 8.31
C PRO A 126 14.42 -32.21 7.29
N ASN A 127 13.69 -33.02 6.50
CA ASN A 127 14.23 -33.99 5.55
C ASN A 127 13.38 -34.02 4.25
N GLN A 128 13.81 -34.82 3.27
CA GLN A 128 13.14 -34.94 1.97
C GLN A 128 11.71 -35.50 2.09
N GLU A 129 11.50 -36.51 2.93
CA GLU A 129 10.19 -37.12 3.18
C GLU A 129 9.16 -36.09 3.68
N ALA A 130 9.57 -35.17 4.56
CA ALA A 130 8.70 -34.09 5.02
C ALA A 130 8.32 -33.09 3.92
N ILE A 131 9.19 -32.87 2.92
CA ILE A 131 8.89 -32.04 1.75
C ILE A 131 7.86 -32.76 0.86
N GLU A 132 8.00 -34.07 0.67
CA GLU A 132 7.04 -34.88 -0.09
C GLU A 132 5.67 -34.90 0.58
N LYS A 133 5.64 -35.03 1.92
CA LYS A 133 4.41 -34.92 2.70
C LYS A 133 3.74 -33.55 2.54
N ALA A 134 4.51 -32.45 2.54
CA ALA A 134 3.96 -31.13 2.29
C ALA A 134 3.30 -31.03 0.90
N GLY A 135 3.89 -31.65 -0.12
CA GLY A 135 3.28 -31.74 -1.45
C GLY A 135 1.96 -32.52 -1.47
N GLN A 136 1.83 -33.57 -0.65
CA GLN A 136 0.58 -34.32 -0.50
C GLN A 136 -0.51 -33.51 0.23
N GLU A 137 -0.14 -32.72 1.24
CA GLU A 137 -1.09 -31.99 2.10
C GLU A 137 -1.51 -30.63 1.50
N PHE A 138 -0.57 -29.89 0.90
CA PHE A 138 -0.83 -28.57 0.33
C PHE A 138 -1.22 -28.60 -1.13
N GLY A 139 -0.89 -29.69 -1.84
CA GLY A 139 -0.90 -29.72 -3.30
C GLY A 139 0.22 -28.86 -3.89
N TYR A 140 0.10 -28.56 -5.19
CA TYR A 140 1.07 -27.75 -5.91
C TYR A 140 0.40 -26.52 -6.57
N PRO A 141 1.12 -25.40 -6.71
CA PRO A 141 2.44 -25.15 -6.13
C PRO A 141 2.38 -25.02 -4.60
N PHE A 142 3.53 -25.19 -3.94
CA PHE A 142 3.77 -24.74 -2.57
C PHE A 142 5.14 -24.05 -2.48
N MET A 143 5.36 -23.28 -1.42
CA MET A 143 6.62 -22.55 -1.20
C MET A 143 7.48 -23.29 -0.19
N LEU A 144 8.69 -23.70 -0.58
CA LEU A 144 9.71 -24.22 0.32
C LEU A 144 10.63 -23.07 0.74
N LYS A 145 10.81 -22.85 2.04
CA LYS A 145 11.55 -21.72 2.59
C LYS A 145 12.61 -22.17 3.58
N ALA A 146 13.75 -21.51 3.58
CA ALA A 146 14.73 -21.57 4.65
C ALA A 146 14.16 -20.91 5.92
N LYS A 147 14.31 -21.57 7.06
CA LYS A 147 13.84 -21.03 8.36
C LYS A 147 14.59 -19.77 8.76
N THR A 148 15.89 -19.70 8.45
CA THR A 148 16.77 -18.60 8.86
C THR A 148 17.48 -18.01 7.64
N MET A 149 18.00 -16.78 7.79
CA MET A 149 18.81 -16.08 6.78
C MET A 149 18.13 -15.85 5.41
N ALA A 150 16.81 -15.98 5.34
CA ALA A 150 16.01 -15.67 4.15
C ALA A 150 15.68 -14.16 4.07
N TYR A 151 15.89 -13.54 2.91
CA TYR A 151 15.59 -12.13 2.64
C TYR A 151 15.52 -11.86 1.13
N ASP A 152 14.69 -10.89 0.71
CA ASP A 152 14.56 -10.44 -0.69
C ASP A 152 14.48 -11.63 -1.69
N GLY A 153 13.71 -12.67 -1.36
CA GLY A 153 13.53 -13.90 -2.14
C GLY A 153 14.62 -14.98 -2.00
N LYS A 154 15.79 -14.65 -1.44
CA LYS A 154 16.81 -15.67 -1.12
C LYS A 154 16.32 -16.58 -0.02
N GLY A 155 16.56 -17.88 -0.18
CA GLY A 155 16.07 -18.90 0.74
C GLY A 155 14.66 -19.40 0.42
N ASN A 156 14.05 -18.96 -0.69
CA ASN A 156 12.73 -19.43 -1.13
C ASN A 156 12.85 -20.22 -2.43
N TYR A 157 12.09 -21.32 -2.55
CA TYR A 157 11.97 -22.13 -3.75
C TYR A 157 10.52 -22.54 -3.96
N VAL A 158 9.99 -22.27 -5.16
CA VAL A 158 8.62 -22.67 -5.54
C VAL A 158 8.66 -24.08 -6.08
N VAL A 159 7.99 -25.01 -5.39
CA VAL A 159 7.79 -26.38 -5.86
C VAL A 159 6.49 -26.40 -6.66
N LYS A 160 6.57 -26.48 -8.00
CA LYS A 160 5.42 -26.34 -8.91
C LYS A 160 4.76 -27.66 -9.24
N SER A 161 5.48 -28.76 -9.13
CA SER A 161 4.98 -30.11 -9.41
C SER A 161 5.69 -31.16 -8.56
N GLN A 162 5.21 -32.40 -8.65
CA GLN A 162 5.85 -33.56 -8.02
C GLN A 162 7.28 -33.80 -8.53
N ASP A 163 7.56 -33.49 -9.81
CA ASP A 163 8.90 -33.66 -10.39
C ASP A 163 9.93 -32.73 -9.76
N ASP A 164 9.52 -31.55 -9.32
CA ASP A 164 10.39 -30.57 -8.65
C ASP A 164 10.88 -31.06 -7.28
N LEU A 165 10.21 -32.03 -6.66
CA LEU A 165 10.54 -32.50 -5.31
C LEU A 165 11.95 -33.07 -5.20
N LYS A 166 12.40 -33.80 -6.23
CA LYS A 166 13.70 -34.51 -6.22
C LYS A 166 14.87 -33.56 -5.95
N ASP A 167 14.76 -32.33 -6.47
CA ASP A 167 15.81 -31.32 -6.37
C ASP A 167 15.43 -30.14 -5.46
N ALA A 168 14.21 -30.07 -4.94
CA ALA A 168 13.71 -28.91 -4.20
C ALA A 168 14.66 -28.47 -3.06
N ARG A 169 15.20 -29.43 -2.30
CA ARG A 169 16.14 -29.16 -1.21
C ARG A 169 17.50 -28.67 -1.71
N SER A 170 17.99 -29.18 -2.85
CA SER A 170 19.30 -28.80 -3.40
C SER A 170 19.31 -27.38 -4.01
N LYS A 171 18.13 -26.84 -4.31
CA LYS A 171 17.95 -25.44 -4.75
C LYS A 171 18.11 -24.42 -3.61
N LEU A 172 18.07 -24.88 -2.36
CA LEU A 172 18.32 -24.06 -1.18
C LEU A 172 19.71 -24.36 -0.59
N ALA A 173 20.19 -23.46 0.26
CA ALA A 173 21.54 -23.59 0.82
C ALA A 173 21.69 -24.91 1.61
N PRO A 174 22.77 -25.69 1.37
CA PRO A 174 22.98 -26.97 2.05
C PRO A 174 22.97 -26.83 3.57
N GLY A 175 22.32 -27.77 4.25
CA GLY A 175 22.29 -27.84 5.73
C GLY A 175 21.38 -26.82 6.41
N VAL A 176 20.71 -25.94 5.68
CA VAL A 176 19.77 -24.97 6.27
C VAL A 176 18.45 -25.65 6.62
N PRO A 177 17.91 -25.45 7.84
CA PRO A 177 16.58 -25.94 8.19
C PRO A 177 15.50 -25.34 7.29
N LEU A 178 14.55 -26.16 6.83
CA LEU A 178 13.53 -25.76 5.87
C LEU A 178 12.12 -25.96 6.45
N TYR A 179 11.16 -25.25 5.88
CA TYR A 179 9.74 -25.46 6.12
C TYR A 179 8.96 -25.16 4.84
N ALA A 180 7.78 -25.76 4.68
CA ALA A 180 6.89 -25.53 3.56
C ALA A 180 5.72 -24.64 3.97
N GLU A 181 5.23 -23.82 3.04
CA GLU A 181 4.00 -23.06 3.16
C GLU A 181 3.07 -23.35 1.98
N ARG A 182 1.78 -23.48 2.26
CA ARG A 182 0.75 -23.52 1.22
C ARG A 182 0.86 -22.27 0.35
N TRP A 183 0.73 -22.44 -0.96
CA TRP A 183 0.76 -21.32 -1.88
C TRP A 183 -0.45 -20.39 -1.66
N ALA A 184 -0.17 -19.17 -1.21
CA ALA A 184 -1.18 -18.12 -1.09
C ALA A 184 -1.52 -17.56 -2.48
N LYS A 185 -2.72 -17.86 -2.98
CA LYS A 185 -3.28 -17.23 -4.18
C LYS A 185 -3.87 -15.86 -3.82
N PHE A 186 -3.00 -14.95 -3.44
CA PHE A 186 -3.38 -13.61 -3.01
C PHE A 186 -3.76 -12.72 -4.20
N ASP A 187 -4.61 -11.73 -3.94
CA ASP A 187 -4.94 -10.64 -4.87
C ASP A 187 -3.91 -9.51 -4.74
N ARG A 188 -3.54 -9.11 -3.51
CA ARG A 188 -2.56 -8.06 -3.23
C ARG A 188 -1.63 -8.42 -2.09
N GLU A 189 -0.44 -7.84 -2.11
CA GLU A 189 0.46 -7.80 -0.96
C GLU A 189 0.26 -6.49 -0.20
N LEU A 190 0.12 -6.60 1.11
CA LEU A 190 -0.11 -5.47 2.01
C LEU A 190 1.01 -5.42 3.05
N ALA A 191 1.27 -4.23 3.59
CA ALA A 191 2.06 -4.09 4.79
C ALA A 191 1.45 -3.08 5.75
N VAL A 192 1.70 -3.27 7.04
CA VAL A 192 1.35 -2.31 8.10
C VAL A 192 2.56 -2.12 8.98
N MET A 193 3.00 -0.87 9.11
CA MET A 193 3.99 -0.52 10.12
C MET A 193 3.28 -0.36 11.45
N VAL A 194 3.80 -1.00 12.50
CA VAL A 194 3.22 -0.93 13.84
C VAL A 194 4.31 -0.49 14.80
N VAL A 195 4.02 0.53 15.61
CA VAL A 195 4.88 0.96 16.70
C VAL A 195 4.33 0.43 18.02
N ARG A 196 5.21 -0.13 18.85
CA ARG A 196 4.92 -0.56 20.23
C ARG A 196 5.88 0.15 21.18
N SER A 197 5.38 0.90 22.15
CA SER A 197 6.22 1.59 23.14
C SER A 197 6.68 0.64 24.26
N VAL A 198 7.64 1.08 25.07
CA VAL A 198 8.03 0.38 26.30
C VAL A 198 6.90 0.28 27.34
N THR A 199 5.89 1.16 27.26
CA THR A 199 4.68 1.09 28.11
C THR A 199 3.64 0.09 27.60
N GLY A 200 3.86 -0.49 26.41
CA GLY A 200 2.91 -1.40 25.76
C GLY A 200 1.86 -0.70 24.90
N GLU A 201 1.93 0.63 24.74
CA GLU A 201 1.07 1.35 23.80
C GLU A 201 1.38 0.91 22.36
N VAL A 202 0.35 0.54 21.61
CA VAL A 202 0.46 0.10 20.21
C VAL A 202 -0.28 1.09 19.30
N ARG A 203 0.36 1.50 18.20
CA ARG A 203 -0.29 2.26 17.12
C ARG A 203 0.15 1.72 15.76
N SER A 204 -0.77 1.64 14.82
CA SER A 204 -0.48 1.29 13.42
C SER A 204 -0.47 2.52 12.52
N TYR A 205 0.43 2.53 11.55
CA TYR A 205 0.39 3.41 10.38
C TYR A 205 -0.68 2.93 9.39
N PRO A 206 -1.07 3.76 8.40
CA PRO A 206 -1.95 3.33 7.32
C PRO A 206 -1.42 2.08 6.63
N VAL A 207 -2.35 1.21 6.27
CA VAL A 207 -2.06 0.01 5.47
C VAL A 207 -1.56 0.47 4.11
N VAL A 208 -0.47 -0.16 3.66
CA VAL A 208 0.09 0.09 2.34
C VAL A 208 -0.05 -1.13 1.45
N GLU A 209 -0.24 -0.89 0.16
CA GLU A 209 -0.05 -1.91 -0.87
C GLU A 209 1.42 -1.93 -1.25
N THR A 210 1.99 -3.12 -1.38
CA THR A 210 3.38 -3.29 -1.81
C THR A 210 3.42 -4.07 -3.12
N VAL A 211 4.19 -3.59 -4.09
CA VAL A 211 4.42 -4.32 -5.34
C VAL A 211 5.86 -4.82 -5.35
N HIS A 212 6.05 -6.13 -5.42
CA HIS A 212 7.36 -6.75 -5.52
C HIS A 212 7.70 -7.12 -6.97
N LYS A 213 8.95 -6.88 -7.38
CA LYS A 213 9.54 -7.39 -8.62
C LYS A 213 10.75 -8.24 -8.28
N ASN A 214 10.79 -9.46 -8.80
CA ASN A 214 11.87 -10.43 -8.48
C ASN A 214 12.08 -10.60 -6.97
N SER A 215 10.99 -10.63 -6.20
CA SER A 215 11.00 -10.73 -4.72
C SER A 215 11.64 -9.53 -4.00
N ILE A 216 11.79 -8.39 -4.66
CA ILE A 216 12.27 -7.13 -4.06
C ILE A 216 11.14 -6.11 -4.12
N CYS A 217 10.85 -5.45 -3.00
CA CYS A 217 9.86 -4.38 -2.93
C CYS A 217 10.24 -3.26 -3.90
N HIS A 218 9.40 -3.02 -4.90
CA HIS A 218 9.59 -2.04 -5.95
C HIS A 218 8.78 -0.77 -5.69
N LEU A 219 7.48 -0.92 -5.40
CA LEU A 219 6.55 0.17 -5.16
C LEU A 219 5.79 -0.02 -3.84
N VAL A 220 5.40 1.08 -3.22
CA VAL A 220 4.53 1.10 -2.03
C VAL A 220 3.51 2.22 -2.16
N PHE A 221 2.24 1.94 -1.88
CA PHE A 221 1.15 2.92 -1.98
C PHE A 221 0.40 3.06 -0.66
N ALA A 222 0.24 4.30 -0.20
CA ALA A 222 -0.47 4.64 1.02
C ALA A 222 -1.58 5.67 0.72
N PRO A 223 -2.85 5.39 1.06
CA PRO A 223 -3.37 4.10 1.53
C PRO A 223 -3.33 3.01 0.44
N ALA A 224 -3.34 1.75 0.86
CA ALA A 224 -3.41 0.58 -0.03
C ALA A 224 -4.63 0.63 -0.97
N GLN A 225 -4.48 0.22 -2.24
CA GLN A 225 -5.57 0.16 -3.22
C GLN A 225 -6.23 -1.24 -3.20
N VAL A 226 -7.26 -1.39 -2.36
CA VAL A 226 -7.92 -2.68 -2.04
C VAL A 226 -9.41 -2.73 -2.41
N GLY A 227 -9.92 -1.70 -3.07
CA GLY A 227 -11.34 -1.51 -3.40
C GLY A 227 -11.84 -2.21 -4.66
N ARG A 228 -10.95 -2.65 -5.57
CA ARG A 228 -11.33 -3.36 -6.82
C ARG A 228 -11.52 -4.87 -6.63
N GLY A 229 -12.50 -5.44 -7.35
CA GLY A 229 -12.58 -6.88 -7.63
C GLY A 229 -13.24 -7.77 -6.57
N LEU A 230 -13.48 -7.26 -5.35
CA LEU A 230 -14.16 -8.00 -4.28
C LEU A 230 -15.70 -7.92 -4.44
N THR A 231 -16.20 -8.37 -5.59
CA THR A 231 -17.64 -8.46 -5.87
C THR A 231 -18.08 -9.92 -5.73
N GLY A 232 -18.09 -10.46 -4.50
CA GLY A 232 -18.44 -11.88 -4.34
C GLY A 232 -18.77 -12.38 -2.93
N THR A 233 -18.41 -11.67 -1.86
CA THR A 233 -18.66 -12.18 -0.51
C THR A 233 -19.93 -11.56 0.07
N SER A 234 -20.99 -12.35 0.09
CA SER A 234 -22.31 -12.07 0.69
C SER A 234 -22.30 -12.15 2.23
N ASP A 235 -21.14 -12.01 2.87
CA ASP A 235 -20.97 -12.35 4.28
C ASP A 235 -21.05 -11.08 5.16
N GLU A 236 -21.92 -11.10 6.17
CA GLU A 236 -22.16 -9.96 7.09
C GLU A 236 -20.94 -9.63 7.96
N THR A 237 -19.96 -10.55 8.03
CA THR A 237 -18.65 -10.37 8.69
C THR A 237 -17.78 -9.27 8.06
N PHE A 238 -18.17 -8.71 6.90
CA PHE A 238 -17.45 -7.65 6.19
C PHE A 238 -17.82 -6.21 6.59
N SER A 239 -18.54 -6.01 7.71
CA SER A 239 -18.90 -4.67 8.23
C SER A 239 -17.70 -3.72 8.41
N THR A 240 -16.52 -4.28 8.68
CA THR A 240 -15.24 -3.57 8.85
C THR A 240 -14.48 -3.51 7.52
N SER A 241 -13.93 -2.35 7.13
CA SER A 241 -13.13 -2.23 5.89
C SER A 241 -11.91 -3.18 5.91
N ILE A 242 -11.45 -3.62 4.74
CA ILE A 242 -10.26 -4.48 4.58
C ILE A 242 -9.04 -3.88 5.27
N LEU A 243 -8.87 -2.56 5.13
CA LEU A 243 -7.79 -1.82 5.75
C LEU A 243 -7.83 -1.94 7.28
N GLU A 244 -9.01 -1.79 7.87
CA GLU A 244 -9.17 -1.89 9.33
C GLU A 244 -8.92 -3.33 9.84
N ARG A 245 -9.36 -4.35 9.09
CA ARG A 245 -9.02 -5.75 9.41
C ARG A 245 -7.51 -5.99 9.35
N ALA A 246 -6.83 -5.48 8.32
CA ALA A 246 -5.38 -5.62 8.18
C ALA A 246 -4.62 -4.93 9.33
N ARG A 247 -5.06 -3.73 9.73
CA ARG A 247 -4.51 -3.04 10.91
C ARG A 247 -4.70 -3.87 12.17
N LYS A 248 -5.90 -4.42 12.39
CA LYS A 248 -6.20 -5.19 13.59
C LYS A 248 -5.38 -6.48 13.67
N VAL A 249 -5.22 -7.20 12.55
CA VAL A 249 -4.34 -8.37 12.45
C VAL A 249 -2.91 -8.00 12.82
N ALA A 250 -2.38 -6.92 12.24
CA ALA A 250 -1.03 -6.45 12.52
C ALA A 250 -0.83 -6.03 13.99
N GLU A 251 -1.76 -5.25 14.55
CA GLU A 251 -1.69 -4.81 15.96
C GLU A 251 -1.77 -5.99 16.94
N ASN A 252 -2.66 -6.96 16.69
CA ASN A 252 -2.77 -8.16 17.51
C ASN A 252 -1.47 -8.99 17.43
N ALA A 253 -0.89 -9.14 16.23
CA ALA A 253 0.36 -9.85 16.04
C ALA A 253 1.50 -9.19 16.83
N ILE A 254 1.64 -7.86 16.77
CA ILE A 254 2.68 -7.14 17.52
C ILE A 254 2.43 -7.11 19.03
N THR A 255 1.16 -7.11 19.46
CA THR A 255 0.81 -7.23 20.88
C THR A 255 1.27 -8.57 21.48
N SER A 256 1.34 -9.63 20.67
CA SER A 256 1.84 -10.94 21.09
C SER A 256 3.37 -11.00 21.28
N LEU A 257 4.10 -9.96 20.83
CA LEU A 257 5.56 -9.87 20.92
C LEU A 257 5.98 -8.97 22.09
N SER A 258 7.22 -9.15 22.54
CA SER A 258 7.80 -8.37 23.63
C SER A 258 8.83 -7.35 23.13
N GLY A 259 9.03 -6.28 23.90
CA GLY A 259 9.93 -5.19 23.55
C GLY A 259 9.25 -4.02 22.83
N ALA A 260 10.02 -2.96 22.59
CA ALA A 260 9.54 -1.73 21.99
C ALA A 260 10.19 -1.49 20.62
N GLY A 261 9.63 -0.56 19.87
CA GLY A 261 10.15 -0.15 18.57
C GLY A 261 9.07 -0.19 17.50
N VAL A 262 9.53 -0.27 16.25
CA VAL A 262 8.68 -0.38 15.07
C VAL A 262 8.86 -1.77 14.50
N PHE A 263 7.75 -2.31 14.00
CA PHE A 263 7.67 -3.62 13.38
C PHE A 263 7.01 -3.46 12.00
N GLY A 264 7.64 -4.00 10.97
CA GLY A 264 7.01 -4.18 9.67
C GLY A 264 6.22 -5.47 9.65
N VAL A 265 4.92 -5.40 9.39
CA VAL A 265 4.05 -6.58 9.26
C VAL A 265 3.62 -6.71 7.81
N GLU A 266 4.08 -7.77 7.13
CA GLU A 266 3.71 -8.08 5.76
C GLU A 266 2.56 -9.09 5.72
N MET A 267 1.63 -8.87 4.80
CA MET A 267 0.38 -9.60 4.71
C MET A 267 -0.04 -9.82 3.26
N PHE A 268 -0.92 -10.78 3.07
CA PHE A 268 -1.60 -11.04 1.81
C PHE A 268 -3.08 -10.74 1.97
N LEU A 269 -3.63 -10.00 1.01
CA LEU A 269 -5.07 -9.90 0.80
C LEU A 269 -5.48 -11.04 -0.14
N MET A 270 -6.29 -11.95 0.36
CA MET A 270 -6.81 -13.08 -0.40
C MET A 270 -7.99 -12.65 -1.29
N GLN A 271 -8.28 -13.43 -2.33
CA GLN A 271 -9.37 -13.13 -3.29
C GLN A 271 -10.77 -13.09 -2.66
N ASP A 272 -10.95 -13.77 -1.54
CA ASP A 272 -12.17 -13.74 -0.73
C ASP A 272 -12.19 -12.58 0.29
N GLY A 273 -11.16 -11.72 0.28
CA GLY A 273 -11.03 -10.58 1.19
C GLY A 273 -10.48 -10.92 2.59
N GLN A 274 -10.04 -12.16 2.83
CA GLN A 274 -9.30 -12.52 4.04
C GLN A 274 -7.92 -11.88 4.06
N ILE A 275 -7.44 -11.54 5.27
CA ILE A 275 -6.08 -11.08 5.51
C ILE A 275 -5.28 -12.23 6.09
N VAL A 276 -4.14 -12.54 5.48
CA VAL A 276 -3.22 -13.60 5.93
C VAL A 276 -1.86 -12.96 6.19
N LEU A 277 -1.29 -13.13 7.38
CA LEU A 277 0.05 -12.61 7.70
C LEU A 277 1.14 -13.47 7.03
N ASN A 278 2.04 -12.81 6.31
CA ASN A 278 3.21 -13.43 5.67
C ASN A 278 4.38 -13.51 6.65
N GLU A 279 4.89 -12.35 7.08
CA GLU A 279 6.01 -12.24 8.01
C GLU A 279 6.03 -10.93 8.80
N ILE A 280 6.85 -10.91 9.86
CA ILE A 280 7.16 -9.73 10.68
C ILE A 280 8.67 -9.45 10.64
N ALA A 281 9.02 -8.18 10.45
CA ALA A 281 10.35 -7.62 10.66
C ALA A 281 10.36 -6.75 11.93
N PRO A 282 11.22 -7.02 12.94
CA PRO A 282 11.21 -6.33 14.24
C PRO A 282 12.06 -5.06 14.23
N ARG A 283 11.85 -4.22 13.22
CA ARG A 283 12.60 -2.99 12.96
C ARG A 283 11.81 -2.08 12.03
N PRO A 284 12.23 -0.80 11.88
CA PRO A 284 11.79 0.00 10.74
C PRO A 284 11.93 -0.78 9.42
N HIS A 285 10.96 -0.63 8.54
CA HIS A 285 10.82 -1.45 7.34
C HIS A 285 10.82 -0.62 6.06
N ASN A 286 11.16 -1.25 4.94
CA ASN A 286 11.22 -0.61 3.63
C ASN A 286 9.86 -0.03 3.23
N SER A 287 8.79 -0.81 3.41
CA SER A 287 7.42 -0.36 3.15
C SER A 287 6.91 0.74 4.07
N GLY A 288 7.71 1.19 5.03
CA GLY A 288 7.41 2.35 5.88
C GLY A 288 8.15 3.64 5.50
N HIS A 289 9.01 3.67 4.48
CA HIS A 289 9.80 4.89 4.20
C HIS A 289 8.93 6.10 3.85
N TYR A 290 7.79 5.86 3.18
CA TYR A 290 6.77 6.88 2.86
C TYR A 290 6.35 7.71 4.09
N THR A 291 6.44 7.16 5.30
CA THR A 291 6.05 7.84 6.54
C THR A 291 6.87 9.10 6.83
N ILE A 292 8.05 9.27 6.23
CA ILE A 292 8.88 10.47 6.39
C ILE A 292 8.13 11.69 5.83
N GLU A 293 7.67 11.62 4.59
CA GLU A 293 6.97 12.72 3.92
C GLU A 293 5.46 12.70 4.16
N ALA A 294 4.84 11.51 4.28
CA ALA A 294 3.39 11.39 4.23
C ALA A 294 2.70 11.38 5.60
N CYS A 295 3.40 11.07 6.69
CA CYS A 295 2.81 10.97 8.03
C CYS A 295 3.23 12.14 8.94
N HIS A 296 2.47 12.33 10.02
CA HIS A 296 2.80 13.34 11.05
C HIS A 296 4.08 13.00 11.83
N THR A 297 4.39 11.72 12.00
CA THR A 297 5.60 11.24 12.67
C THR A 297 6.11 10.05 11.89
N SER A 298 7.40 10.05 11.52
CA SER A 298 7.96 8.96 10.73
C SER A 298 8.12 7.70 11.57
N GLN A 299 8.20 6.54 10.91
CA GLN A 299 8.51 5.28 11.59
C GLN A 299 9.82 5.37 12.39
N TYR A 300 10.80 6.15 11.93
CA TYR A 300 12.10 6.32 12.56
C TYR A 300 12.02 7.12 13.85
N GLU A 301 11.28 8.23 13.84
CA GLU A 301 11.07 9.02 15.04
C GLU A 301 10.23 8.25 16.07
N ASN A 302 9.16 7.59 15.63
CA ASN A 302 8.33 6.77 16.51
C ASN A 302 9.09 5.55 17.05
N HIS A 303 10.04 5.00 16.29
CA HIS A 303 10.96 3.98 16.80
C HIS A 303 11.78 4.51 17.98
N LEU A 304 12.42 5.67 17.83
CA LEU A 304 13.19 6.32 18.90
C LEU A 304 12.31 6.65 20.11
N ARG A 305 11.12 7.24 19.88
CA ARG A 305 10.18 7.56 20.96
C ARG A 305 9.76 6.30 21.70
N ALA A 306 9.45 5.22 20.97
CA ALA A 306 9.03 3.95 21.54
C ALA A 306 10.09 3.33 22.45
N ILE A 307 11.34 3.21 21.99
CA ILE A 307 12.43 2.57 22.75
C ILE A 307 12.94 3.42 23.91
N LEU A 308 12.75 4.74 23.85
CA LEU A 308 13.11 5.68 24.93
C LEU A 308 11.96 5.94 25.91
N GLY A 309 10.75 5.43 25.65
CA GLY A 309 9.57 5.70 26.48
C GLY A 309 9.09 7.15 26.41
N LEU A 310 9.31 7.82 25.28
CA LEU A 310 8.68 9.10 24.97
C LEU A 310 7.26 8.86 24.44
N PRO A 311 6.35 9.83 24.57
CA PRO A 311 5.01 9.74 23.97
C PRO A 311 5.08 9.49 22.46
N LEU A 312 4.32 8.50 21.98
CA LEU A 312 4.23 8.21 20.57
C LEU A 312 3.62 9.38 19.81
N GLY A 313 4.21 9.70 18.65
CA GLY A 313 3.65 10.65 17.70
C GLY A 313 2.47 10.07 16.93
N SER A 314 1.72 10.93 16.24
CA SER A 314 0.60 10.50 15.41
C SER A 314 1.11 9.69 14.21
N THR A 315 0.51 8.52 13.98
CA THR A 315 0.78 7.69 12.81
C THR A 315 -0.11 8.06 11.62
N ALA A 316 -1.00 9.05 11.76
CA ALA A 316 -1.90 9.48 10.70
C ALA A 316 -1.13 10.13 9.54
N MET A 317 -1.64 9.92 8.32
CA MET A 317 -1.19 10.67 7.15
C MET A 317 -1.59 12.14 7.27
N LYS A 318 -0.67 13.02 6.85
CA LYS A 318 -0.89 14.48 6.71
C LYS A 318 -1.17 14.90 5.26
N VAL A 319 -1.12 13.94 4.33
CA VAL A 319 -1.45 14.07 2.90
C VAL A 319 -2.52 13.05 2.54
N GLN A 320 -3.22 13.23 1.42
CA GLN A 320 -4.30 12.31 1.03
C GLN A 320 -3.79 11.01 0.39
N ALA A 321 -2.69 11.09 -0.36
CA ALA A 321 -2.08 9.94 -1.00
C ALA A 321 -0.56 10.03 -1.02
N SER A 322 0.10 8.87 -0.99
CA SER A 322 1.53 8.75 -1.17
C SER A 322 1.90 7.48 -1.93
N GLY A 323 2.95 7.57 -2.74
CA GLY A 323 3.61 6.46 -3.41
C GLY A 323 5.10 6.46 -3.06
N MET A 324 5.74 5.32 -3.10
CA MET A 324 7.17 5.17 -2.88
C MET A 324 7.76 4.29 -3.97
N LEU A 325 8.89 4.70 -4.53
CA LEU A 325 9.65 3.96 -5.53
C LEU A 325 11.03 3.62 -4.96
N ASN A 326 11.36 2.33 -4.88
CA ASN A 326 12.70 1.89 -4.49
C ASN A 326 13.70 2.06 -5.64
N ILE A 327 14.85 2.66 -5.34
CA ILE A 327 15.94 2.81 -6.29
C ILE A 327 16.94 1.68 -6.09
N LEU A 328 16.99 0.77 -7.06
CA LEU A 328 17.91 -0.37 -7.07
C LEU A 328 19.12 -0.07 -7.95
N GLY A 329 20.28 -0.58 -7.57
CA GLY A 329 21.49 -0.45 -8.37
C GLY A 329 21.33 -1.06 -9.76
N ALA A 330 21.63 -0.28 -10.79
CA ALA A 330 21.49 -0.63 -12.20
C ALA A 330 22.61 -0.02 -13.07
N GLY A 331 23.80 0.22 -12.49
CA GLY A 331 24.92 0.88 -13.18
C GLY A 331 24.61 2.36 -13.45
N ASP A 332 24.90 2.83 -14.66
CA ASP A 332 24.76 4.26 -15.04
C ASP A 332 23.32 4.78 -14.93
N LYS A 333 22.32 3.90 -15.08
CA LYS A 333 20.90 4.26 -15.04
C LYS A 333 20.31 4.37 -13.63
N THR A 334 21.08 4.02 -12.60
CA THR A 334 20.59 3.90 -11.22
C THR A 334 19.82 5.13 -10.74
N TYR A 335 20.27 6.32 -11.14
CA TYR A 335 19.75 7.59 -10.61
C TYR A 335 18.88 8.37 -11.61
N GLU A 336 18.59 7.84 -12.81
CA GLU A 336 17.75 8.53 -13.81
C GLU A 336 16.38 8.94 -13.25
N ALA A 337 15.73 8.04 -12.51
CA ALA A 337 14.48 8.34 -11.81
C ALA A 337 14.63 9.47 -10.77
N CYS A 338 15.78 9.58 -10.11
CA CYS A 338 16.06 10.63 -9.14
C CYS A 338 16.20 11.99 -9.83
N GLU A 339 16.87 12.04 -10.99
CA GLU A 339 17.00 13.27 -11.78
C GLU A 339 15.65 13.80 -12.25
N LEU A 340 14.74 12.90 -12.67
CA LEU A 340 13.36 13.27 -12.99
C LEU A 340 12.60 13.78 -11.77
N ALA A 341 12.75 13.11 -10.62
CA ALA A 341 12.06 13.48 -9.38
C ALA A 341 12.33 14.94 -9.00
N TYR A 342 13.56 15.43 -9.11
CA TYR A 342 13.91 16.80 -8.72
C TYR A 342 13.06 17.88 -9.40
N GLY A 343 12.50 17.61 -10.59
CA GLY A 343 11.60 18.52 -11.30
C GLY A 343 10.10 18.30 -11.06
N ILE A 344 9.70 17.22 -10.40
CA ILE A 344 8.29 16.84 -10.21
C ILE A 344 7.82 17.28 -8.81
N PRO A 345 6.81 18.17 -8.72
CA PRO A 345 6.25 18.61 -7.44
C PRO A 345 5.76 17.45 -6.58
N GLY A 346 5.98 17.55 -5.27
CA GLY A 346 5.55 16.54 -4.30
C GLY A 346 6.40 15.27 -4.30
N THR A 347 7.57 15.26 -4.93
CA THR A 347 8.53 14.15 -4.81
C THR A 347 9.67 14.50 -3.85
N THR A 348 10.26 13.49 -3.23
CA THR A 348 11.42 13.65 -2.34
C THR A 348 12.34 12.45 -2.50
N THR A 349 13.59 12.70 -2.88
CA THR A 349 14.61 11.68 -3.11
C THR A 349 15.46 11.46 -1.85
N HIS A 350 15.59 10.20 -1.45
CA HIS A 350 16.46 9.75 -0.36
C HIS A 350 17.54 8.82 -0.90
N LEU A 351 18.79 9.29 -0.96
CA LEU A 351 19.94 8.48 -1.36
C LEU A 351 20.77 8.07 -0.14
N TYR A 352 21.12 6.80 -0.06
CA TYR A 352 21.73 6.23 1.16
C TYR A 352 23.25 6.40 1.25
N GLY A 353 23.90 7.02 0.26
CA GLY A 353 25.36 7.23 0.27
C GLY A 353 26.18 5.94 0.19
N LYS A 354 25.63 4.86 -0.39
CA LYS A 354 26.34 3.58 -0.56
C LYS A 354 27.38 3.71 -1.67
N LYS A 355 28.66 3.44 -1.36
CA LYS A 355 29.77 3.52 -2.33
C LYS A 355 29.61 2.59 -3.53
N GLU A 356 29.28 1.31 -3.29
CA GLU A 356 29.14 0.34 -4.37
C GLU A 356 27.69 0.25 -4.87
N CYS A 357 27.49 0.57 -6.14
CA CYS A 357 26.25 0.32 -6.86
C CYS A 357 26.27 -1.10 -7.45
N LYS A 358 25.62 -2.05 -6.76
CA LYS A 358 25.48 -3.45 -7.20
C LYS A 358 24.06 -3.72 -7.66
N ALA A 359 23.91 -4.58 -8.67
CA ALA A 359 22.60 -5.01 -9.16
C ALA A 359 21.71 -5.52 -8.02
N GLY A 360 20.49 -4.99 -7.92
CA GLY A 360 19.51 -5.36 -6.87
C GLY A 360 19.79 -4.77 -5.48
N ARG A 361 20.88 -4.02 -5.27
CA ARG A 361 21.13 -3.32 -4.00
C ARG A 361 20.25 -2.08 -3.91
N LYS A 362 19.52 -1.92 -2.80
CA LYS A 362 18.73 -0.71 -2.51
C LYS A 362 19.66 0.49 -2.32
N MET A 363 19.70 1.42 -3.27
CA MET A 363 20.56 2.61 -3.29
C MET A 363 19.88 3.86 -2.73
N GLY A 364 18.55 3.89 -2.80
CA GLY A 364 17.72 4.98 -2.30
C GLY A 364 16.25 4.65 -2.41
N HIS A 365 15.41 5.64 -2.14
CA HIS A 365 14.00 5.63 -2.50
C HIS A 365 13.54 7.03 -2.88
N ILE A 366 12.43 7.11 -3.61
CA ILE A 366 11.71 8.35 -3.89
C ILE A 366 10.34 8.21 -3.25
N THR A 367 9.94 9.18 -2.44
CA THR A 367 8.56 9.30 -1.95
C THR A 367 7.84 10.36 -2.77
N VAL A 368 6.63 10.04 -3.22
CA VAL A 368 5.72 10.94 -3.94
C VAL A 368 4.50 11.16 -3.06
N VAL A 369 4.04 12.40 -2.92
CA VAL A 369 2.79 12.75 -2.23
C VAL A 369 1.86 13.53 -3.17
N GLY A 370 0.56 13.47 -2.92
CA GLY A 370 -0.44 14.18 -3.71
C GLY A 370 -1.81 14.24 -3.03
N ASP A 371 -2.72 14.99 -3.65
CA ASP A 371 -4.09 15.16 -3.15
C ASP A 371 -5.02 14.00 -3.57
N SER A 372 -4.56 13.17 -4.52
CA SER A 372 -5.22 11.93 -4.90
C SER A 372 -4.20 10.86 -5.31
N MET A 373 -4.61 9.60 -5.27
CA MET A 373 -3.76 8.51 -5.74
C MET A 373 -3.53 8.57 -7.26
N GLN A 374 -4.47 9.13 -8.02
CA GLN A 374 -4.25 9.42 -9.44
C GLN A 374 -3.10 10.39 -9.65
N GLU A 375 -3.06 11.48 -8.88
CA GLU A 375 -1.97 12.45 -9.00
C GLU A 375 -0.61 11.84 -8.62
N VAL A 376 -0.58 11.02 -7.58
CA VAL A 376 0.62 10.23 -7.22
C VAL A 376 1.02 9.32 -8.37
N HIS A 377 0.08 8.59 -8.96
CA HIS A 377 0.31 7.73 -10.11
C HIS A 377 0.90 8.50 -11.30
N ASP A 378 0.28 9.62 -11.69
CA ASP A 378 0.71 10.46 -12.82
C ASP A 378 2.13 11.01 -12.61
N ARG A 379 2.48 11.39 -11.37
CA ARG A 379 3.81 11.86 -11.00
C ARG A 379 4.85 10.74 -10.97
N LEU A 380 4.44 9.53 -10.57
CA LEU A 380 5.32 8.37 -10.44
C LEU A 380 5.63 7.69 -11.77
N LEU A 381 4.69 7.72 -12.72
CA LEU A 381 4.80 7.04 -14.01
C LEU A 381 6.08 7.38 -14.80
N PRO A 382 6.49 8.65 -14.98
CA PRO A 382 7.72 8.97 -15.70
C PRO A 382 8.97 8.35 -15.06
N MET A 383 9.03 8.28 -13.73
CA MET A 383 10.16 7.71 -12.99
C MET A 383 10.20 6.18 -13.12
N VAL A 384 9.04 5.53 -13.07
CA VAL A 384 8.92 4.08 -13.29
C VAL A 384 9.33 3.71 -14.72
N MET A 385 8.83 4.45 -15.71
CA MET A 385 9.17 4.23 -17.13
C MET A 385 10.66 4.49 -17.42
N ALA A 386 11.31 5.41 -16.70
CA ALA A 386 12.76 5.61 -16.82
C ALA A 386 13.55 4.39 -16.32
N MET A 387 13.08 3.73 -15.26
CA MET A 387 13.72 2.52 -14.73
C MET A 387 13.44 1.28 -15.57
N ASP A 388 12.21 1.13 -16.06
CA ASP A 388 11.76 0.02 -16.90
C ASP A 388 10.73 0.52 -17.92
N PRO A 389 11.13 0.81 -19.18
CA PRO A 389 10.21 1.33 -20.19
C PRO A 389 9.03 0.41 -20.54
N LYS A 390 9.09 -0.87 -20.14
CA LYS A 390 7.98 -1.82 -20.34
C LYS A 390 6.95 -1.76 -19.22
N ASP A 391 7.24 -1.05 -18.14
CA ASP A 391 6.32 -0.87 -17.03
C ASP A 391 5.43 0.36 -17.27
N GLU A 392 4.42 0.18 -18.13
CA GLU A 392 3.50 1.23 -18.56
C GLU A 392 2.37 1.51 -17.54
N SER A 393 2.25 0.70 -16.48
CA SER A 393 1.23 0.88 -15.46
C SER A 393 1.79 0.47 -14.09
N PRO A 394 2.19 1.42 -13.25
CA PRO A 394 2.81 1.08 -11.97
C PRO A 394 1.86 0.31 -11.05
N PHE A 395 0.52 0.44 -11.22
CA PHE A 395 -0.51 -0.27 -10.45
C PHE A 395 -1.94 0.13 -10.91
N ASN A 396 -2.96 -0.65 -10.50
CA ASN A 396 -4.37 -0.33 -10.73
C ASN A 396 -4.94 0.53 -9.59
N LEU A 397 -5.43 1.72 -9.91
CA LEU A 397 -6.02 2.66 -8.93
C LEU A 397 -7.41 2.23 -8.47
N ASP A 398 -7.72 2.34 -7.18
CA ASP A 398 -9.08 2.11 -6.70
C ASP A 398 -10.07 3.10 -7.33
N PRO A 399 -11.28 2.63 -7.71
CA PRO A 399 -12.27 3.49 -8.31
C PRO A 399 -12.77 4.51 -7.27
N MET A 400 -12.83 5.77 -7.68
CA MET A 400 -13.48 6.82 -6.90
C MET A 400 -14.93 7.02 -7.32
N VAL A 401 -15.23 6.71 -8.59
CA VAL A 401 -16.58 6.77 -9.15
C VAL A 401 -17.01 5.36 -9.56
N SER A 402 -18.24 4.99 -9.23
CA SER A 402 -18.82 3.74 -9.73
C SER A 402 -19.94 4.04 -10.70
N ILE A 403 -19.80 3.57 -11.94
CA ILE A 403 -20.85 3.63 -12.96
C ILE A 403 -21.60 2.30 -12.92
N VAL A 404 -22.89 2.35 -12.59
CA VAL A 404 -23.76 1.17 -12.59
C VAL A 404 -24.92 1.33 -13.54
N MET A 405 -25.30 0.22 -14.16
CA MET A 405 -26.46 0.16 -15.02
C MET A 405 -27.23 -1.15 -14.85
N GLY A 406 -28.54 -1.10 -15.09
CA GLY A 406 -29.45 -2.21 -14.87
C GLY A 406 -29.38 -3.30 -15.95
N SER A 407 -28.96 -2.93 -17.16
CA SER A 407 -28.75 -3.83 -18.29
C SER A 407 -27.62 -3.35 -19.19
N ASP A 408 -27.04 -4.29 -19.94
CA ASP A 408 -26.08 -4.05 -21.03
C ASP A 408 -26.59 -3.10 -22.12
N SER A 409 -27.90 -3.08 -22.38
CA SER A 409 -28.52 -2.13 -23.32
C SER A 409 -28.26 -0.65 -22.97
N ASP A 410 -28.07 -0.35 -21.69
CA ASP A 410 -27.83 1.01 -21.20
C ASP A 410 -26.38 1.47 -21.45
N LEU A 411 -25.47 0.54 -21.79
CA LEU A 411 -24.05 0.82 -21.97
C LEU A 411 -23.78 1.90 -23.01
N LYS A 412 -24.55 1.93 -24.11
CA LYS A 412 -24.41 2.94 -25.16
C LYS A 412 -24.59 4.38 -24.66
N VAL A 413 -25.41 4.55 -23.61
CA VAL A 413 -25.61 5.85 -22.98
C VAL A 413 -24.53 6.06 -21.91
N MET A 414 -24.26 5.04 -21.09
CA MET A 414 -23.37 5.18 -19.94
C MET A 414 -21.88 5.22 -20.30
N GLU A 415 -21.47 4.77 -21.49
CA GLU A 415 -20.08 4.82 -21.95
C GLU A 415 -19.56 6.27 -22.07
N ASP A 416 -20.44 7.25 -22.32
CA ASP A 416 -20.01 8.64 -22.41
C ASP A 416 -19.59 9.22 -21.05
N ALA A 417 -20.18 8.75 -19.95
CA ALA A 417 -19.69 9.04 -18.61
C ALA A 417 -18.28 8.46 -18.42
N ALA A 418 -18.06 7.21 -18.82
CA ALA A 418 -16.76 6.56 -18.73
C ALA A 418 -15.69 7.32 -19.55
N LYS A 419 -16.00 7.73 -20.78
CA LYS A 419 -15.10 8.54 -21.63
C LYS A 419 -14.70 9.86 -20.95
N ILE A 420 -15.64 10.56 -20.31
CA ILE A 420 -15.36 11.81 -19.59
C ILE A 420 -14.50 11.57 -18.36
N LEU A 421 -14.81 10.56 -17.54
CA LEU A 421 -14.01 10.22 -16.36
C LEU A 421 -12.58 9.84 -16.77
N THR A 422 -12.40 9.05 -17.84
CA THR A 422 -11.08 8.76 -18.43
C THR A 422 -10.36 10.03 -18.85
N LYS A 423 -11.03 10.91 -19.62
CA LYS A 423 -10.45 12.18 -20.09
C LYS A 423 -9.97 13.07 -18.95
N LEU A 424 -10.69 13.07 -17.83
CA LEU A 424 -10.36 13.85 -16.63
C LEU A 424 -9.51 13.07 -15.62
N GLY A 425 -9.07 11.86 -15.95
CA GLY A 425 -8.25 10.99 -15.10
C GLY A 425 -8.90 10.74 -13.73
N VAL A 426 -10.19 10.45 -13.70
CA VAL A 426 -10.88 10.00 -12.47
C VAL A 426 -10.93 8.48 -12.51
N PRO A 427 -10.31 7.76 -11.56
CA PRO A 427 -10.44 6.32 -11.47
C PRO A 427 -11.89 5.92 -11.29
N PHE A 428 -12.38 5.00 -12.12
CA PHE A 428 -13.75 4.50 -12.03
C PHE A 428 -13.85 3.00 -12.30
N GLU A 429 -14.98 2.45 -11.89
CA GLU A 429 -15.45 1.12 -12.28
C GLU A 429 -16.77 1.24 -13.05
N LEU A 430 -17.02 0.29 -13.94
CA LEU A 430 -18.28 0.17 -14.67
C LEU A 430 -18.81 -1.25 -14.46
N SER A 431 -20.04 -1.38 -13.94
CA SER A 431 -20.61 -2.68 -13.58
C SER A 431 -22.10 -2.80 -13.90
N LEU A 432 -22.54 -4.05 -14.16
CA LEU A 432 -23.95 -4.40 -14.28
C LEU A 432 -24.52 -4.77 -12.90
N VAL A 433 -25.53 -4.01 -12.47
CA VAL A 433 -26.23 -4.20 -11.19
C VAL A 433 -27.72 -3.98 -11.42
N SER A 434 -28.51 -5.05 -11.31
CA SER A 434 -29.94 -5.00 -11.59
C SER A 434 -30.75 -4.99 -10.29
N ALA A 435 -31.49 -3.91 -10.06
CA ALA A 435 -32.34 -3.77 -8.86
C ALA A 435 -33.41 -4.87 -8.73
N HIS A 436 -33.86 -5.42 -9.86
CA HIS A 436 -34.99 -6.35 -9.93
C HIS A 436 -34.57 -7.80 -10.24
N ARG A 437 -33.41 -8.01 -10.89
CA ARG A 437 -32.90 -9.34 -11.22
C ARG A 437 -31.83 -9.83 -10.25
N THR A 438 -31.07 -8.92 -9.66
CA THR A 438 -29.97 -9.23 -8.72
C THR A 438 -30.01 -8.34 -7.47
N PRO A 439 -31.14 -8.33 -6.71
CA PRO A 439 -31.35 -7.40 -5.60
C PRO A 439 -30.30 -7.54 -4.49
N GLU A 440 -29.87 -8.76 -4.13
CA GLU A 440 -28.81 -8.97 -3.14
C GLU A 440 -27.47 -8.35 -3.57
N ARG A 441 -27.10 -8.53 -4.85
CA ARG A 441 -25.89 -7.91 -5.41
C ARG A 441 -25.98 -6.39 -5.32
N MET A 442 -27.12 -5.80 -5.64
CA MET A 442 -27.34 -4.35 -5.52
C MET A 442 -27.27 -3.89 -4.06
N TYR A 443 -27.87 -4.65 -3.14
CA TYR A 443 -27.84 -4.37 -1.71
C TYR A 443 -26.40 -4.29 -1.20
N HIS A 444 -25.61 -5.35 -1.43
CA HIS A 444 -24.20 -5.37 -1.05
C HIS A 444 -23.39 -4.28 -1.76
N PHE A 445 -23.62 -4.08 -3.06
CA PHE A 445 -22.92 -3.05 -3.84
C PHE A 445 -23.11 -1.64 -3.25
N GLY A 446 -24.36 -1.27 -2.92
CA GLY A 446 -24.68 0.04 -2.35
C GLY A 446 -24.16 0.20 -0.93
N ARG A 447 -24.38 -0.80 -0.06
CA ARG A 447 -23.96 -0.78 1.35
C ARG A 447 -22.45 -0.75 1.54
N MET A 448 -21.70 -1.38 0.64
CA MET A 448 -20.24 -1.47 0.72
C MET A 448 -19.52 -0.39 -0.08
N ALA A 449 -20.23 0.49 -0.80
CA ALA A 449 -19.59 1.46 -1.70
C ALA A 449 -18.61 2.39 -0.98
N ASP A 450 -18.96 2.93 0.19
CA ASP A 450 -18.07 3.80 0.98
C ASP A 450 -16.84 3.02 1.50
N LYS A 451 -17.06 1.77 1.93
CA LYS A 451 -15.99 0.87 2.41
C LYS A 451 -15.01 0.45 1.33
N ARG A 452 -15.46 0.42 0.07
CA ARG A 452 -14.62 0.18 -1.12
C ARG A 452 -13.90 1.44 -1.61
N GLY A 453 -14.08 2.59 -0.93
CA GLY A 453 -13.43 3.84 -1.31
C GLY A 453 -14.18 4.69 -2.34
N ILE A 454 -15.34 4.23 -2.83
CA ILE A 454 -16.19 5.00 -3.75
C ILE A 454 -16.60 6.31 -3.07
N LYS A 455 -16.61 7.39 -3.85
CA LYS A 455 -17.00 8.73 -3.44
C LYS A 455 -18.29 9.19 -4.10
N VAL A 456 -18.55 8.75 -5.34
CA VAL A 456 -19.76 9.10 -6.11
C VAL A 456 -20.23 7.88 -6.90
N ILE A 457 -21.54 7.66 -6.96
CA ILE A 457 -22.13 6.62 -7.80
C ILE A 457 -22.92 7.29 -8.93
N ILE A 458 -22.68 6.86 -10.17
CA ILE A 458 -23.46 7.22 -11.34
C ILE A 458 -24.32 6.01 -11.71
N ALA A 459 -25.63 6.12 -11.57
CA ALA A 459 -26.56 5.03 -11.82
C ALA A 459 -27.44 5.35 -13.04
N GLY A 460 -27.33 4.54 -14.08
CA GLY A 460 -28.16 4.62 -15.28
C GLY A 460 -29.26 3.56 -15.27
N ALA A 461 -30.50 3.96 -15.59
CA ALA A 461 -31.58 3.01 -15.78
C ALA A 461 -32.69 3.55 -16.69
N GLY A 462 -33.25 2.65 -17.50
CA GLY A 462 -34.45 2.89 -18.31
C GLY A 462 -35.66 2.10 -17.81
N GLY A 463 -36.82 2.35 -18.41
CA GLY A 463 -38.09 1.69 -18.09
C GLY A 463 -38.57 2.03 -16.68
N ALA A 464 -38.68 1.02 -15.79
CA ALA A 464 -39.03 1.26 -14.39
C ALA A 464 -37.99 2.14 -13.66
N ALA A 465 -36.74 2.14 -14.13
CA ALA A 465 -35.68 3.04 -13.69
C ALA A 465 -35.40 3.11 -12.17
N HIS A 466 -35.68 2.02 -11.43
CA HIS A 466 -35.55 2.01 -9.96
C HIS A 466 -34.10 2.04 -9.44
N LEU A 467 -33.11 1.67 -10.26
CA LEU A 467 -31.73 1.45 -9.78
C LEU A 467 -31.13 2.66 -9.05
N PRO A 468 -31.19 3.91 -9.58
CA PRO A 468 -30.58 5.05 -8.89
C PRO A 468 -31.20 5.30 -7.52
N GLY A 469 -32.52 5.23 -7.43
CA GLY A 469 -33.24 5.44 -6.17
C GLY A 469 -32.95 4.36 -5.13
N MET A 470 -32.92 3.10 -5.55
CA MET A 470 -32.60 1.98 -4.66
C MET A 470 -31.16 2.05 -4.16
N VAL A 471 -30.20 2.39 -5.02
CA VAL A 471 -28.80 2.54 -4.59
C VAL A 471 -28.66 3.71 -3.62
N ALA A 472 -29.33 4.84 -3.87
CA ALA A 472 -29.33 5.98 -2.96
C ALA A 472 -29.93 5.67 -1.58
N ALA A 473 -30.91 4.77 -1.50
CA ALA A 473 -31.47 4.32 -0.21
C ALA A 473 -30.49 3.47 0.61
N LEU A 474 -29.46 2.89 -0.03
CA LEU A 474 -28.54 1.94 0.58
C LEU A 474 -27.20 2.56 0.99
N THR A 475 -26.90 3.77 0.55
CA THR A 475 -25.59 4.38 0.72
C THR A 475 -25.69 5.83 1.17
N PRO A 476 -24.77 6.31 2.03
CA PRO A 476 -24.67 7.73 2.36
C PRO A 476 -23.94 8.54 1.26
N LEU A 477 -23.38 7.88 0.25
CA LEU A 477 -22.66 8.53 -0.84
C LEU A 477 -23.62 9.27 -1.80
N PRO A 478 -23.17 10.36 -2.43
CA PRO A 478 -23.89 10.97 -3.53
C PRO A 478 -24.19 9.98 -4.66
N VAL A 479 -25.45 9.92 -5.07
CA VAL A 479 -25.90 9.16 -6.23
C VAL A 479 -26.42 10.11 -7.31
N ILE A 480 -25.87 9.98 -8.51
CA ILE A 480 -26.26 10.71 -9.70
C ILE A 480 -27.07 9.78 -10.58
N GLY A 481 -28.33 10.13 -10.83
CA GLY A 481 -29.24 9.33 -11.64
C GLY A 481 -29.22 9.78 -13.09
N VAL A 482 -28.99 8.85 -14.01
CA VAL A 482 -29.08 9.05 -15.46
C VAL A 482 -30.34 8.36 -15.99
N PRO A 483 -31.40 9.11 -16.32
CA PRO A 483 -32.56 8.53 -16.97
C PRO A 483 -32.17 8.04 -18.36
N VAL A 484 -32.33 6.75 -18.63
CA VAL A 484 -32.06 6.17 -19.95
C VAL A 484 -33.37 6.08 -20.72
N ARG A 485 -33.35 6.55 -21.97
CA ARG A 485 -34.53 6.54 -22.85
C ARG A 485 -34.98 5.11 -23.12
N GLY A 486 -36.16 4.76 -22.59
CA GLY A 486 -36.87 3.53 -22.93
C GLY A 486 -37.54 3.60 -24.30
N SER A 487 -38.09 2.48 -24.76
CA SER A 487 -38.90 2.39 -25.98
C SER A 487 -40.27 3.07 -25.84
N THR A 488 -40.73 3.27 -24.61
CA THR A 488 -42.00 3.93 -24.27
C THR A 488 -41.73 5.27 -23.59
N LEU A 489 -42.58 6.27 -23.86
CA LEU A 489 -42.59 7.58 -23.19
C LEU A 489 -41.27 8.38 -23.28
N ASP A 490 -40.39 8.03 -24.23
CA ASP A 490 -39.15 8.75 -24.54
C ASP A 490 -38.23 9.04 -23.34
N GLY A 491 -38.29 8.21 -22.29
CA GLY A 491 -37.49 8.36 -21.07
C GLY A 491 -38.07 9.33 -20.04
N VAL A 492 -39.25 9.93 -20.29
CA VAL A 492 -39.95 10.79 -19.31
C VAL A 492 -40.39 9.98 -18.09
N ASP A 493 -40.79 8.73 -18.31
CA ASP A 493 -41.05 7.74 -17.27
C ASP A 493 -39.82 7.54 -16.37
N SER A 494 -38.65 7.33 -16.99
CA SER A 494 -37.39 7.14 -16.29
C SER A 494 -36.97 8.41 -15.54
N LEU A 495 -37.17 9.58 -16.14
CA LEU A 495 -36.88 10.87 -15.50
C LEU A 495 -37.75 11.08 -14.26
N HIS A 496 -39.07 10.87 -14.37
CA HIS A 496 -39.99 10.99 -13.26
C HIS A 496 -39.68 9.98 -12.15
N SER A 497 -39.36 8.73 -12.51
CA SER A 497 -38.98 7.69 -11.54
C SER A 497 -37.75 8.09 -10.72
N ILE A 498 -36.73 8.68 -11.37
CA ILE A 498 -35.46 9.03 -10.71
C ILE A 498 -35.56 10.36 -9.95
N VAL A 499 -36.29 11.37 -10.46
CA VAL A 499 -36.38 12.69 -9.82
C VAL A 499 -37.38 12.74 -8.66
N GLN A 500 -38.40 11.89 -8.67
CA GLN A 500 -39.47 11.87 -7.64
C GLN A 500 -39.11 10.96 -6.44
N MET A 501 -37.90 11.10 -5.91
CA MET A 501 -37.49 10.33 -4.74
C MET A 501 -38.17 10.82 -3.45
N PRO A 502 -38.50 9.90 -2.51
CA PRO A 502 -39.06 10.27 -1.22
C PRO A 502 -38.09 11.14 -0.40
N ARG A 503 -38.66 11.95 0.50
CA ARG A 503 -37.88 12.78 1.43
C ARG A 503 -36.86 11.92 2.18
N GLY A 504 -35.60 12.35 2.21
CA GLY A 504 -34.50 11.65 2.89
C GLY A 504 -33.66 10.74 1.99
N VAL A 505 -34.04 10.51 0.73
CA VAL A 505 -33.27 9.68 -0.23
C VAL A 505 -32.97 10.48 -1.51
N PRO A 506 -32.12 11.52 -1.44
CA PRO A 506 -31.88 12.39 -2.59
C PRO A 506 -31.11 11.68 -3.70
N VAL A 507 -31.52 11.92 -4.95
CA VAL A 507 -30.77 11.55 -6.16
C VAL A 507 -30.54 12.81 -6.99
N ALA A 508 -29.31 13.05 -7.41
CA ALA A 508 -28.98 14.14 -8.32
C ALA A 508 -29.28 13.71 -9.76
N THR A 509 -30.47 14.04 -10.26
CA THR A 509 -30.93 13.60 -11.58
C THR A 509 -30.43 14.52 -12.70
N VAL A 510 -29.77 13.95 -13.71
CA VAL A 510 -29.39 14.68 -14.94
C VAL A 510 -30.43 14.49 -16.03
N ALA A 511 -30.26 15.19 -17.17
CA ALA A 511 -31.15 15.06 -18.32
C ALA A 511 -31.13 13.63 -18.90
N ILE A 512 -32.22 13.28 -19.60
CA ILE A 512 -32.37 11.98 -20.27
C ILE A 512 -31.19 11.73 -21.21
N ASN A 513 -30.61 10.54 -21.13
CA ASN A 513 -29.42 10.08 -21.86
C ASN A 513 -28.14 10.90 -21.64
N ASN A 514 -28.07 11.77 -20.63
CA ASN A 514 -26.95 12.69 -20.45
C ASN A 514 -25.94 12.19 -19.40
N SER A 515 -25.32 11.04 -19.68
CA SER A 515 -24.30 10.47 -18.77
C SER A 515 -23.02 11.32 -18.73
N THR A 516 -22.72 12.09 -19.79
CA THR A 516 -21.65 13.10 -19.82
C THR A 516 -21.79 14.08 -18.65
N ASN A 517 -22.97 14.68 -18.46
CA ASN A 517 -23.20 15.60 -17.35
C ASN A 517 -23.16 14.90 -15.99
N ALA A 518 -23.53 13.62 -15.93
CA ALA A 518 -23.38 12.86 -14.69
C ALA A 518 -21.91 12.70 -14.30
N ALA A 519 -21.03 12.39 -15.26
CA ALA A 519 -19.59 12.32 -15.02
C ALA A 519 -19.00 13.69 -14.62
N LEU A 520 -19.37 14.77 -15.32
CA LEU A 520 -18.91 16.12 -14.97
C LEU A 520 -19.40 16.55 -13.58
N LEU A 521 -20.63 16.20 -13.21
CA LEU A 521 -21.16 16.47 -11.87
C LEU A 521 -20.41 15.65 -10.81
N ALA A 522 -20.07 14.39 -11.09
CA ALA A 522 -19.22 13.59 -10.20
C ALA A 522 -17.84 14.23 -10.03
N VAL A 523 -17.21 14.70 -11.11
CA VAL A 523 -15.91 15.41 -11.02
C VAL A 523 -16.02 16.67 -10.19
N ARG A 524 -17.12 17.43 -10.29
CA ARG A 524 -17.35 18.62 -9.44
C ARG A 524 -17.52 18.26 -7.96
N MET A 525 -18.23 17.17 -7.64
CA MET A 525 -18.34 16.66 -6.28
C MET A 525 -16.98 16.22 -5.71
N LEU A 526 -16.10 15.64 -6.54
CA LEU A 526 -14.74 15.32 -6.13
C LEU A 526 -13.89 16.57 -5.96
N GLY A 527 -13.99 17.51 -6.91
CA GLY A 527 -13.23 18.76 -6.95
C GLY A 527 -13.50 19.69 -5.78
N SER A 528 -14.64 19.57 -5.09
CA SER A 528 -14.91 20.36 -3.88
C SER A 528 -14.00 19.99 -2.70
N PHE A 529 -13.30 18.85 -2.76
CA PHE A 529 -12.39 18.39 -1.70
C PHE A 529 -11.00 18.00 -2.21
N ILE A 530 -10.85 17.78 -3.52
CA ILE A 530 -9.59 17.38 -4.15
C ILE A 530 -9.19 18.45 -5.17
N PRO A 531 -8.22 19.32 -4.82
CA PRO A 531 -7.82 20.45 -5.65
C PRO A 531 -7.46 20.06 -7.09
N SER A 532 -6.76 18.94 -7.27
CA SER A 532 -6.37 18.47 -8.61
C SER A 532 -7.56 18.19 -9.54
N TYR A 533 -8.73 17.79 -9.03
CA TYR A 533 -9.94 17.64 -9.85
C TYR A 533 -10.67 18.96 -10.11
N LEU A 534 -10.57 19.92 -9.19
CA LEU A 534 -11.05 21.29 -9.42
C LEU A 534 -10.31 21.92 -10.60
N ASP A 535 -8.98 21.89 -10.59
CA ASP A 535 -8.14 22.42 -11.66
C ASP A 535 -8.44 21.78 -13.02
N ARG A 536 -8.66 20.45 -13.03
CA ARG A 536 -9.03 19.72 -14.26
C ARG A 536 -10.40 20.15 -14.77
N MET A 537 -11.35 20.40 -13.87
CA MET A 537 -12.69 20.90 -14.23
C MET A 537 -12.63 22.34 -14.77
N GLU A 538 -11.83 23.22 -14.18
CA GLU A 538 -11.63 24.59 -14.68
C GLU A 538 -11.02 24.58 -16.09
N LYS A 539 -9.97 23.78 -16.31
CA LYS A 539 -9.36 23.60 -17.63
C LYS A 539 -10.35 23.06 -18.65
N TYR A 540 -11.21 22.12 -18.25
CA TYR A 540 -12.27 21.61 -19.12
C TYR A 540 -13.26 22.72 -19.52
N GLN A 541 -13.67 23.58 -18.58
CA GLN A 541 -14.58 24.70 -18.88
C GLN A 541 -13.94 25.72 -19.83
N LEU A 542 -12.67 26.08 -19.61
CA LEU A 542 -11.92 26.98 -20.50
C LEU A 542 -11.76 26.39 -21.90
N GLN A 543 -11.54 25.08 -22.01
CA GLN A 543 -11.43 24.40 -23.29
C GLN A 543 -12.78 24.43 -24.05
N MET A 544 -13.88 24.18 -23.36
CA MET A 544 -15.23 24.28 -23.95
C MET A 544 -15.52 25.69 -24.46
N GLU A 545 -15.13 26.73 -23.71
CA GLU A 545 -15.24 28.13 -24.16
C GLU A 545 -14.44 28.36 -25.45
N LYS A 546 -13.18 27.91 -25.51
CA LYS A 546 -12.34 28.02 -26.71
C LYS A 546 -12.93 27.30 -27.92
N GLU A 547 -13.50 26.11 -27.72
CA GLU A 547 -14.16 25.34 -28.78
C GLU A 547 -15.37 26.10 -29.35
N VAL A 548 -16.19 26.71 -28.48
CA VAL A 548 -17.32 27.54 -28.90
C VAL A 548 -16.84 28.79 -29.64
N GLN A 549 -15.83 29.49 -29.12
CA GLN A 549 -15.26 30.67 -29.78
C GLN A 549 -14.67 30.34 -31.16
N THR A 550 -14.04 29.17 -31.29
CA THR A 550 -13.54 28.67 -32.58
C THR A 550 -14.70 28.44 -33.55
N LYS A 551 -15.80 27.83 -33.09
CA LYS A 551 -17.00 27.61 -33.92
C LYS A 551 -17.64 28.93 -34.35
N ILE A 552 -17.72 29.93 -33.46
CA ILE A 552 -18.20 31.28 -33.77
C ILE A 552 -17.32 31.90 -34.86
N THR A 553 -16.00 31.90 -34.66
CA THR A 553 -15.04 32.45 -35.61
C THR A 553 -15.14 31.78 -36.98
N THR A 554 -15.24 30.45 -37.02
CA THR A 554 -15.42 29.70 -38.28
C THR A 554 -16.73 30.07 -38.95
N LEU A 555 -17.83 30.13 -38.20
CA LEU A 555 -19.15 30.50 -38.72
C LEU A 555 -19.15 31.93 -39.30
N ASP A 556 -18.50 32.87 -38.63
CA ASP A 556 -18.35 34.26 -39.10
C ASP A 556 -17.49 34.35 -40.36
N GLN A 557 -16.46 33.51 -40.50
CA GLN A 557 -15.58 33.49 -41.67
C GLN A 557 -16.20 32.83 -42.90
N VAL A 558 -16.86 31.67 -42.74
CA VAL A 558 -17.39 30.90 -43.88
C VAL A 558 -18.84 31.24 -44.20
N GLY A 559 -19.54 31.88 -43.26
CA GLY A 559 -20.99 32.15 -43.32
C GLY A 559 -21.83 30.88 -43.07
N TRP A 560 -23.05 31.07 -42.58
CA TRP A 560 -23.94 29.96 -42.18
C TRP A 560 -24.25 28.95 -43.31
N GLN A 561 -24.16 29.38 -44.57
CA GLN A 561 -24.47 28.56 -45.74
C GLN A 561 -23.38 27.53 -46.07
N LYS A 562 -22.13 27.79 -45.65
CA LYS A 562 -20.97 26.92 -45.91
C LYS A 562 -20.42 26.27 -44.64
N TYR A 563 -21.09 26.46 -43.51
CA TYR A 563 -20.69 25.89 -42.23
C TYR A 563 -21.12 24.42 -42.15
N GLU A 564 -20.16 23.50 -42.17
CA GLU A 564 -20.42 22.09 -41.97
C GLU A 564 -20.57 21.78 -40.47
N TYR A 565 -21.79 21.39 -40.06
CA TYR A 565 -22.04 20.93 -38.69
C TYR A 565 -21.44 19.54 -38.49
N ILE A 566 -20.28 19.47 -37.85
CA ILE A 566 -19.68 18.21 -37.41
C ILE A 566 -20.37 17.80 -36.10
N LYS A 567 -21.22 16.78 -36.17
CA LYS A 567 -21.82 16.15 -35.00
C LYS A 567 -20.76 15.22 -34.38
N HIS A 568 -20.22 15.61 -33.22
CA HIS A 568 -19.31 14.75 -32.42
C HIS A 568 -20.08 13.64 -31.72
#